data_AF-A0A134A858-F1
#
_entry.id   AF-A0A134A858-F1
#
_cell.length_a   1.000
_cell.length_b   1.000
_cell.length_c   1.000
_cell.angle_alpha   90.00
_cell.angle_beta   90.00
_cell.angle_gamma   90.00
#
_symmetry.space_group_name_H-M   'P 1'
#
loop_
_entity.id
_entity.type
_entity.pdbx_description
1 polymer ?
#
loop_
_entity_poly.entity_id
_entity_poly.type
_entity_poly.pdbx_seq_one_letter_code
_entity_poly.pdbx_strand_id
1 'polypeptide(L)'
;MFGKRQVARVTSAIIALLVAIVVALAGGSGGNAGQGTPQEGAAQAGSPTSGTQGTALQDDAPSEGVREDGRYTSKDELAAYVHEFGHLPANFVSKTKAREAGWDSSKGNLDEVCPGMSIGGSRYHNDDGQLPDKRGRSWTECDVNYTGGFRGGERIVFSNDGLVYYTGDHYKSFERLY
;
A
#
# COMPACT_ATOMS: atom_id res chain seq x y z
N MET A 1 -9.22 -62.09 -13.69
CA MET A 1 -9.32 -61.66 -12.28
C MET A 1 -9.53 -60.16 -12.26
N PHE A 2 -10.78 -59.73 -12.16
CA PHE A 2 -11.19 -58.32 -12.21
C PHE A 2 -11.40 -57.82 -10.77
N GLY A 3 -10.70 -56.76 -10.38
CA GLY A 3 -10.91 -56.06 -9.11
C GLY A 3 -11.07 -54.56 -9.36
N LYS A 4 -12.27 -54.14 -9.75
CA LYS A 4 -12.63 -52.71 -9.83
C LYS A 4 -12.83 -52.20 -8.40
N ARG A 5 -11.94 -51.33 -7.92
CA ARG A 5 -12.17 -50.57 -6.68
C ARG A 5 -12.93 -49.30 -7.03
N GLN A 6 -14.23 -49.29 -6.78
CA GLN A 6 -15.01 -48.06 -6.68
C GLN A 6 -14.80 -47.48 -5.29
N VAL A 7 -14.46 -46.19 -5.21
CA VAL A 7 -14.55 -45.42 -3.96
C VAL A 7 -15.43 -44.21 -4.25
N ALA A 8 -16.47 -44.07 -3.42
CA ALA A 8 -17.63 -43.22 -3.63
C ALA A 8 -17.29 -41.72 -3.58
N ARG A 9 -17.96 -40.95 -4.45
CA ARG A 9 -18.04 -39.49 -4.36
C ARG A 9 -19.03 -39.14 -3.24
N VAL A 10 -18.58 -38.43 -2.21
CA VAL A 10 -19.47 -37.83 -1.20
C VAL A 10 -19.74 -36.39 -1.64
N THR A 11 -20.89 -36.17 -2.27
CA THR A 11 -21.48 -34.84 -2.46
C THR A 11 -22.50 -34.61 -1.34
N SER A 12 -22.23 -33.69 -0.42
CA SER A 12 -23.24 -33.20 0.53
C SER A 12 -23.70 -31.80 0.14
N ALA A 13 -25.00 -31.68 -0.07
CA ALA A 13 -25.73 -30.45 -0.35
C ALA A 13 -26.13 -29.73 0.95
N ILE A 14 -25.99 -28.40 0.92
CA ILE A 14 -26.92 -27.35 1.37
C ILE A 14 -27.60 -27.53 2.75
N ILE A 15 -27.29 -26.61 3.67
CA ILE A 15 -28.30 -26.04 4.59
C ILE A 15 -28.10 -24.52 4.63
N ALA A 16 -29.06 -23.80 4.07
CA ALA A 16 -29.25 -22.37 4.26
C ALA A 16 -30.03 -22.14 5.57
N LEU A 17 -29.62 -21.16 6.37
CA LEU A 17 -30.52 -20.56 7.37
C LEU A 17 -30.26 -19.06 7.49
N LEU A 18 -31.16 -18.30 6.89
CA LEU A 18 -31.39 -16.87 7.12
C LEU A 18 -32.25 -16.72 8.37
N VAL A 19 -31.87 -15.85 9.30
CA VAL A 19 -32.82 -15.22 10.22
C VAL A 19 -32.53 -13.72 10.26
N ALA A 20 -33.41 -12.97 9.62
CA ALA A 20 -33.56 -11.53 9.77
C ALA A 20 -34.40 -11.25 11.03
N ILE A 21 -34.01 -10.26 11.83
CA ILE A 21 -34.93 -9.56 12.75
C ILE A 21 -34.82 -8.07 12.48
N VAL A 22 -35.99 -7.47 12.34
CA VAL A 22 -36.31 -6.16 11.78
C VAL A 22 -37.20 -5.42 12.80
N VAL A 23 -37.00 -4.09 12.92
CA VAL A 23 -37.96 -3.04 13.37
C VAL A 23 -38.17 -2.92 14.91
N ALA A 24 -38.33 -1.75 15.57
CA ALA A 24 -38.84 -0.40 15.22
C ALA A 24 -38.27 0.64 16.25
N LEU A 25 -37.94 1.91 15.92
CA LEU A 25 -38.73 3.13 15.61
C LEU A 25 -39.01 4.10 16.78
N ALA A 26 -39.05 5.39 16.40
CA ALA A 26 -39.52 6.63 17.07
C ALA A 26 -38.43 7.44 17.82
N GLY A 27 -38.25 8.75 17.64
CA GLY A 27 -38.94 9.80 16.85
C GLY A 27 -38.48 11.19 17.34
N GLY A 28 -38.58 12.25 16.52
CA GLY A 28 -38.34 13.63 16.98
C GLY A 28 -38.22 14.67 15.85
N SER A 29 -39.27 15.49 15.69
CA SER A 29 -39.47 16.56 14.69
C SER A 29 -39.08 17.97 15.18
N GLY A 30 -38.88 18.88 14.22
CA GLY A 30 -39.05 20.35 14.35
C GLY A 30 -37.73 21.14 14.45
N GLY A 31 -37.51 22.31 13.85
CA GLY A 31 -38.31 23.26 13.08
C GLY A 31 -37.40 24.45 12.69
N ASN A 32 -37.76 25.19 11.66
CA ASN A 32 -36.94 26.20 10.95
C ASN A 32 -37.15 27.64 11.45
N ALA A 33 -36.17 28.50 11.09
CA ALA A 33 -36.25 29.95 10.79
C ALA A 33 -35.98 30.98 11.90
N GLY A 34 -35.18 32.01 11.53
CA GLY A 34 -35.25 33.34 12.13
C GLY A 34 -33.94 34.12 12.21
N GLN A 35 -33.76 35.08 11.30
CA GLN A 35 -32.63 36.01 11.16
C GLN A 35 -32.56 37.10 12.25
N GLY A 36 -31.37 37.67 12.45
CA GLY A 36 -31.17 38.95 13.16
C GLY A 36 -29.71 39.43 13.15
N THR A 37 -29.34 40.24 12.16
CA THR A 37 -28.22 41.21 12.16
C THR A 37 -28.84 42.62 12.31
N PRO A 38 -28.18 43.68 12.84
CA PRO A 38 -26.90 44.26 12.35
C PRO A 38 -26.03 44.81 13.53
N GLN A 39 -24.91 45.56 13.46
CA GLN A 39 -24.30 46.43 12.46
C GLN A 39 -22.86 46.82 12.93
N GLU A 40 -21.95 47.01 11.96
CA GLU A 40 -20.88 48.03 11.81
C GLU A 40 -19.78 48.36 12.85
N GLY A 41 -18.55 48.41 12.33
CA GLY A 41 -17.39 49.18 12.81
C GLY A 41 -16.27 49.15 11.75
N ALA A 42 -15.97 50.29 11.14
CA ALA A 42 -15.28 50.45 9.85
C ALA A 42 -13.74 50.70 9.91
N ALA A 43 -13.17 50.86 8.70
CA ALA A 43 -11.88 51.46 8.29
C ALA A 43 -10.68 50.49 8.10
N GLN A 44 -10.28 50.16 6.85
CA GLN A 44 -9.33 50.89 5.95
C GLN A 44 -7.87 50.86 6.49
N ALA A 45 -6.79 50.62 5.73
CA ALA A 45 -6.53 50.44 4.30
C ALA A 45 -5.11 49.82 4.15
N GLY A 46 -4.82 49.17 3.01
CA GLY A 46 -3.44 48.80 2.65
C GLY A 46 -3.33 47.69 1.61
N SER A 47 -3.23 48.08 0.34
CA SER A 47 -2.74 47.28 -0.80
C SER A 47 -1.73 48.16 -1.56
N PRO A 48 -0.85 47.66 -2.45
CA PRO A 48 -0.38 46.28 -2.69
C PRO A 48 1.17 46.19 -2.87
N THR A 49 1.65 44.98 -3.20
CA THR A 49 2.83 44.67 -4.05
C THR A 49 4.05 44.05 -3.37
N SER A 50 4.24 42.77 -3.68
CA SER A 50 5.48 42.04 -4.08
C SER A 50 5.27 40.59 -3.64
N GLY A 51 5.06 39.60 -4.49
CA GLY A 51 5.78 39.29 -5.72
C GLY A 51 6.66 38.07 -5.43
N THR A 52 6.19 36.88 -5.82
CA THR A 52 6.97 35.64 -6.05
C THR A 52 7.55 35.01 -4.77
N GLN A 53 7.18 33.79 -4.39
CA GLN A 53 7.63 32.55 -5.05
C GLN A 53 6.59 31.45 -4.86
N GLY A 54 6.19 30.83 -5.97
CA GLY A 54 5.61 29.49 -5.94
C GLY A 54 6.71 28.54 -5.49
N THR A 55 6.46 27.76 -4.44
CA THR A 55 7.29 26.62 -4.12
C THR A 55 7.02 25.58 -5.19
N ALA A 56 7.90 25.61 -6.19
CA ALA A 56 8.05 24.56 -7.18
C ALA A 56 8.17 23.20 -6.49
N LEU A 57 7.59 22.21 -7.16
CA LEU A 57 7.84 20.79 -7.05
C LEU A 57 9.26 20.55 -6.55
N GLN A 58 9.39 20.03 -5.33
CA GLN A 58 10.68 19.65 -4.78
C GLN A 58 11.19 18.43 -5.54
N ASP A 59 12.20 18.70 -6.36
CA ASP A 59 13.34 17.86 -6.75
C ASP A 59 13.07 16.36 -6.92
N ASP A 60 12.64 16.01 -8.14
CA ASP A 60 12.89 14.71 -8.77
C ASP A 60 14.36 14.67 -9.25
N ALA A 61 15.29 14.79 -8.30
CA ALA A 61 16.71 14.63 -8.58
C ALA A 61 16.98 13.12 -8.75
N PRO A 62 17.47 12.65 -9.91
CA PRO A 62 17.89 11.26 -10.06
C PRO A 62 19.00 11.01 -9.04
N SER A 63 18.79 10.03 -8.16
CA SER A 63 19.82 9.58 -7.24
C SER A 63 21.09 9.24 -8.03
N GLU A 64 22.22 9.81 -7.63
CA GLU A 64 23.52 9.41 -8.17
C GLU A 64 23.68 7.89 -8.01
N GLY A 65 23.69 7.20 -9.16
CA GLY A 65 24.08 5.80 -9.37
C GLY A 65 23.80 4.82 -8.23
N VAL A 66 22.59 4.26 -8.17
CA VAL A 66 22.38 2.98 -7.46
C VAL A 66 23.29 1.90 -8.06
N ARG A 67 23.89 1.08 -7.21
CA ARG A 67 24.75 -0.05 -7.63
C ARG A 67 24.01 -1.35 -7.42
N GLU A 68 24.18 -2.32 -8.32
CA GLU A 68 23.49 -3.62 -8.25
C GLU A 68 23.89 -4.43 -7.00
N ASP A 69 25.11 -4.25 -6.48
CA ASP A 69 25.59 -4.85 -5.23
C ASP A 69 25.20 -4.05 -3.97
N GLY A 70 24.45 -2.95 -4.15
CA GLY A 70 23.99 -2.08 -3.08
C GLY A 70 22.86 -2.69 -2.24
N ARG A 71 22.66 -2.11 -1.05
CA ARG A 71 21.57 -2.47 -0.13
C ARG A 71 20.76 -1.20 0.15
N TYR A 72 19.53 -1.17 -0.32
CA TYR A 72 18.66 0.00 -0.24
C TYR A 72 17.34 -0.35 0.42
N THR A 73 16.83 0.56 1.24
CA THR A 73 15.52 0.43 1.91
C THR A 73 14.72 1.74 1.91
N SER A 74 15.37 2.88 1.64
CA SER A 74 14.71 4.18 1.52
C SER A 74 13.84 4.23 0.27
N LYS A 75 12.78 5.05 0.28
CA LYS A 75 11.83 5.20 -0.85
C LYS A 75 12.58 5.46 -2.16
N ASP A 76 13.41 6.50 -2.20
CA ASP A 76 13.97 6.99 -3.46
C ASP A 76 15.07 6.09 -4.01
N GLU A 77 15.98 5.60 -3.16
CA GLU A 77 17.05 4.71 -3.61
C GLU A 77 16.52 3.32 -4.00
N LEU A 78 15.55 2.79 -3.25
CA LEU A 78 14.94 1.51 -3.59
C LEU A 78 14.13 1.60 -4.88
N ALA A 79 13.40 2.70 -5.10
CA ALA A 79 12.65 2.94 -6.33
C ALA A 79 13.60 3.03 -7.54
N ALA A 80 14.67 3.81 -7.42
CA ALA A 80 15.71 3.91 -8.44
C ALA A 80 16.35 2.54 -8.75
N TYR A 81 16.67 1.76 -7.71
CA TYR A 81 17.23 0.41 -7.86
C TYR A 81 16.30 -0.52 -8.64
N VAL A 82 15.04 -0.63 -8.23
CA VAL A 82 14.12 -1.58 -8.89
C VAL A 82 13.75 -1.14 -10.30
N HIS A 83 13.77 0.16 -10.58
CA HIS A 83 13.61 0.69 -11.93
C HIS A 83 14.79 0.30 -12.83
N GLU A 84 16.02 0.46 -12.34
CA GLU A 84 17.25 0.17 -13.10
C GLU A 84 17.46 -1.34 -13.31
N PHE A 85 17.35 -2.15 -12.26
CA PHE A 85 17.73 -3.56 -12.30
C PHE A 85 16.55 -4.53 -12.46
N GLY A 86 15.30 -4.07 -12.28
CA GLY A 86 14.10 -4.90 -12.44
C GLY A 86 13.92 -6.02 -11.39
N HIS A 87 14.77 -6.06 -10.36
CA HIS A 87 14.67 -6.98 -9.23
C HIS A 87 14.98 -6.28 -7.90
N LEU A 88 14.80 -6.99 -6.80
CA LEU A 88 15.08 -6.45 -5.47
C LEU A 88 16.57 -6.53 -5.12
N PRO A 89 17.07 -5.60 -4.30
CA PRO A 89 18.37 -5.72 -3.63
C PRO A 89 18.48 -7.01 -2.79
N ALA A 90 19.71 -7.45 -2.52
CA ALA A 90 19.98 -8.67 -1.76
C ALA A 90 19.48 -8.64 -0.29
N ASN A 91 19.15 -7.47 0.25
CA ASN A 91 18.59 -7.29 1.59
C ASN A 91 17.07 -7.52 1.69
N PHE A 92 16.47 -8.22 0.72
CA PHE A 92 15.06 -8.61 0.76
C PHE A 92 14.87 -10.11 0.87
N VAL A 93 13.89 -10.51 1.70
CA VAL A 93 13.48 -11.90 1.89
C VAL A 93 11.98 -12.03 1.60
N SER A 94 11.58 -13.14 0.97
CA SER A 94 10.16 -13.40 0.74
C SER A 94 9.45 -13.74 2.03
N LYS A 95 8.13 -13.48 2.10
CA LYS A 95 7.30 -13.85 3.25
C LYS A 95 7.42 -15.34 3.59
N THR A 96 7.54 -16.21 2.58
CA THR A 96 7.72 -17.66 2.77
C THR A 96 9.05 -17.97 3.45
N LYS A 97 10.16 -17.47 2.90
CA LYS A 97 11.50 -17.70 3.46
C LYS A 97 11.65 -17.12 4.86
N ALA A 98 11.08 -15.94 5.11
CA ALA A 98 11.07 -15.34 6.44
C ALA A 98 10.32 -16.23 7.45
N ARG A 99 9.14 -16.76 7.08
CA ARG A 99 8.38 -17.68 7.95
C ARG A 99 9.12 -18.99 8.19
N GLU A 100 9.79 -19.52 7.18
CA GLU A 100 10.67 -20.71 7.33
C GLU A 100 11.82 -20.45 8.31
N ALA A 101 12.35 -19.23 8.34
CA ALA A 101 13.35 -18.80 9.31
C ALA A 101 12.78 -18.52 10.73
N GLY A 102 11.47 -18.58 10.92
CA GLY A 102 10.81 -18.36 12.22
C GLY A 102 10.14 -17.00 12.39
N TRP A 103 9.96 -16.25 11.30
CA TRP A 103 9.25 -14.97 11.36
C TRP A 103 7.78 -15.16 11.68
N ASP A 104 7.34 -14.46 12.72
CA ASP A 104 5.95 -14.34 13.15
C ASP A 104 5.57 -12.85 13.11
N SER A 105 4.70 -12.49 12.17
CA SER A 105 4.27 -11.10 12.00
C SER A 105 3.57 -10.52 13.22
N SER A 106 2.97 -11.36 14.07
CA SER A 106 2.31 -10.91 15.31
C SER A 106 3.30 -10.57 16.42
N LYS A 107 4.54 -11.04 16.30
CA LYS A 107 5.62 -10.77 17.26
C LYS A 107 6.56 -9.65 16.82
N GLY A 108 6.54 -9.29 15.52
CA GLY A 108 7.45 -8.27 14.99
C GLY A 108 8.93 -8.71 15.06
N ASN A 109 9.21 -10.01 14.93
CA ASN A 109 10.54 -10.57 15.16
C ASN A 109 11.37 -10.79 13.87
N LEU A 110 11.10 -10.05 12.79
CA LEU A 110 11.77 -10.30 11.51
C LEU A 110 13.28 -10.05 11.59
N ASP A 111 13.69 -8.96 12.23
CA ASP A 111 15.09 -8.59 12.41
C ASP A 111 15.86 -9.55 13.33
N GLU A 112 15.15 -10.28 14.19
CA GLU A 112 15.75 -11.34 15.02
C GLU A 112 16.09 -12.59 14.19
N VAL A 113 15.17 -13.00 13.31
CA VAL A 113 15.29 -14.26 12.55
C VAL A 113 15.91 -14.09 11.16
N CYS A 114 15.88 -12.88 10.61
CA CYS A 114 16.47 -12.49 9.34
C CYS A 114 17.19 -11.13 9.49
N PRO A 115 18.33 -11.08 10.20
CA PRO A 115 19.02 -9.82 10.49
C PRO A 115 19.37 -9.02 9.22
N GLY A 116 19.00 -7.75 9.22
CA GLY A 116 19.28 -6.82 8.12
C GLY A 116 18.45 -7.05 6.85
N MET A 117 17.36 -7.83 6.94
CA MET A 117 16.45 -8.13 5.83
C MET A 117 15.11 -7.40 5.96
N SER A 118 14.55 -7.00 4.83
CA SER A 118 13.18 -6.48 4.68
C SER A 118 12.30 -7.51 3.95
N ILE A 119 10.97 -7.45 4.13
CA ILE A 119 10.07 -8.31 3.35
C ILE A 119 9.91 -7.77 1.93
N GLY A 120 10.02 -8.64 0.92
CA GLY A 120 9.70 -8.26 -0.46
C GLY A 120 9.68 -9.41 -1.44
N GLY A 121 9.23 -9.11 -2.66
CA GLY A 121 9.25 -10.05 -3.79
C GLY A 121 7.97 -10.88 -3.91
N SER A 122 6.93 -10.54 -3.14
CA SER A 122 5.62 -11.17 -3.29
C SER A 122 4.86 -10.51 -4.44
N ARG A 123 3.97 -11.28 -5.08
CA ARG A 123 3.08 -10.72 -6.10
C ARG A 123 2.07 -9.76 -5.47
N TYR A 124 1.98 -8.55 -6.01
CA TYR A 124 0.85 -7.65 -5.79
C TYR A 124 -0.21 -7.93 -6.86
N HIS A 125 -1.45 -8.15 -6.45
CA HIS A 125 -2.50 -8.65 -7.36
C HIS A 125 -3.25 -7.53 -8.09
N ASN A 126 -3.21 -6.29 -7.56
CA ASN A 126 -3.95 -5.15 -8.12
C ASN A 126 -5.47 -5.43 -8.25
N ASP A 127 -6.05 -6.16 -7.29
CA ASP A 127 -7.46 -6.59 -7.36
C ASP A 127 -8.45 -5.39 -7.40
N ASP A 128 -8.07 -4.27 -6.77
CA ASP A 128 -8.84 -3.03 -6.75
C ASP A 128 -8.56 -2.12 -7.97
N GLY A 129 -7.64 -2.51 -8.87
CA GLY A 129 -7.39 -1.80 -10.13
C GLY A 129 -6.79 -0.40 -9.98
N GLN A 130 -6.10 -0.10 -8.87
CA GLN A 130 -5.52 1.22 -8.60
C GLN A 130 -4.28 1.52 -9.45
N LEU A 131 -3.60 0.47 -9.93
CA LEU A 131 -2.45 0.56 -10.83
C LEU A 131 -2.87 0.24 -12.28
N PRO A 132 -2.18 0.79 -13.30
CA PRO A 132 -2.55 0.57 -14.69
C PRO A 132 -2.36 -0.88 -15.12
N ASP A 133 -3.41 -1.50 -15.65
CA ASP A 133 -3.35 -2.85 -16.16
C ASP A 133 -2.91 -2.92 -17.64
N LYS A 134 -2.21 -4.00 -17.97
CA LYS A 134 -1.80 -4.33 -19.33
C LYS A 134 -1.62 -5.84 -19.45
N ARG A 135 -1.98 -6.42 -20.60
CA ARG A 135 -1.78 -7.87 -20.84
C ARG A 135 -0.31 -8.24 -20.65
N GLY A 136 -0.05 -9.22 -19.78
CA GLY A 136 1.30 -9.68 -19.46
C GLY A 136 2.01 -8.85 -18.39
N ARG A 137 1.39 -7.79 -17.87
CA ARG A 137 1.90 -7.05 -16.72
C ARG A 137 1.65 -7.84 -15.43
N SER A 138 2.65 -7.86 -14.58
CA SER A 138 2.59 -8.37 -13.22
C SER A 138 3.25 -7.38 -12.29
N TRP A 139 2.72 -7.29 -11.07
CA TRP A 139 3.23 -6.39 -10.04
C TRP A 139 3.90 -7.19 -8.91
N THR A 140 4.98 -6.63 -8.39
CA THR A 140 5.74 -7.15 -7.25
C THR A 140 5.77 -6.09 -6.15
N GLU A 141 5.57 -6.49 -4.91
CA GLU A 141 5.62 -5.60 -3.73
C GLU A 141 6.86 -5.83 -2.85
N CYS A 142 7.34 -4.76 -2.22
CA CYS A 142 8.36 -4.81 -1.17
C CYS A 142 8.16 -3.72 -0.10
N ASP A 143 8.67 -3.99 1.10
CA ASP A 143 8.69 -3.05 2.22
C ASP A 143 9.68 -1.92 1.98
N VAL A 144 9.31 -0.73 2.46
CA VAL A 144 10.15 0.47 2.46
C VAL A 144 10.40 0.87 3.91
N ASN A 145 11.58 1.44 4.20
CA ASN A 145 11.96 2.01 5.49
C ASN A 145 11.94 1.05 6.70
N TYR A 146 11.92 -0.27 6.48
CA TYR A 146 11.97 -1.24 7.58
C TYR A 146 13.33 -1.23 8.29
N THR A 147 13.31 -1.12 9.62
CA THR A 147 14.51 -1.04 10.46
C THR A 147 14.51 -2.00 11.66
N GLY A 148 13.43 -2.78 11.85
CA GLY A 148 13.27 -3.71 12.97
C GLY A 148 11.85 -3.70 13.55
N GLY A 149 11.48 -4.74 14.30
CA GLY A 149 10.17 -4.81 14.95
C GLY A 149 9.01 -5.09 13.97
N PHE A 150 7.87 -4.44 14.20
CA PHE A 150 6.71 -4.54 13.31
C PHE A 150 6.95 -3.84 11.97
N ARG A 151 6.43 -4.44 10.89
CA ARG A 151 6.48 -3.85 9.55
C ARG A 151 5.62 -2.58 9.50
N GLY A 152 6.13 -1.54 8.84
CA GLY A 152 5.39 -0.31 8.57
C GLY A 152 4.30 -0.48 7.48
N GLY A 153 3.62 0.62 7.15
CA GLY A 153 2.62 0.68 6.08
C GLY A 153 3.19 0.93 4.67
N GLU A 154 4.43 1.38 4.59
CA GLU A 154 5.05 1.87 3.34
C GLU A 154 5.51 0.74 2.42
N ARG A 155 5.26 0.88 1.11
CA ARG A 155 5.63 -0.13 0.10
C ARG A 155 6.04 0.50 -1.21
N ILE A 156 6.92 -0.19 -1.93
CA ILE A 156 7.08 -0.04 -3.37
C ILE A 156 6.34 -1.19 -4.06
N VAL A 157 5.67 -0.86 -5.15
CA VAL A 157 5.05 -1.82 -6.07
C VAL A 157 5.59 -1.54 -7.47
N PHE A 158 6.31 -2.50 -8.05
CA PHE A 158 6.95 -2.35 -9.35
C PHE A 158 6.48 -3.41 -10.33
N SER A 159 6.39 -3.03 -11.61
CA SER A 159 5.96 -3.93 -12.67
C SER A 159 7.14 -4.65 -13.32
N ASN A 160 6.86 -5.78 -13.95
CA ASN A 160 7.81 -6.47 -14.82
C ASN A 160 8.13 -5.70 -16.13
N ASP A 161 7.51 -4.56 -16.37
CA ASP A 161 7.71 -3.72 -17.55
C ASP A 161 8.14 -2.28 -17.22
N GLY A 162 8.74 -2.08 -16.04
CA GLY A 162 9.52 -0.87 -15.69
C GLY A 162 8.78 0.22 -14.91
N LEU A 163 7.49 0.04 -14.60
CA LEU A 163 6.73 0.99 -13.79
C LEU A 163 7.04 0.81 -12.31
N VAL A 164 7.12 1.92 -11.56
CA VAL A 164 7.36 1.88 -10.12
C VAL A 164 6.42 2.85 -9.41
N TYR A 165 5.69 2.31 -8.44
CA TYR A 165 4.76 3.06 -7.60
C TYR A 165 5.13 2.92 -6.13
N TYR A 166 4.85 3.96 -5.37
CA TYR A 166 5.00 4.00 -3.92
C TYR A 166 3.64 4.19 -3.26
N THR A 167 3.44 3.53 -2.11
CA THR A 167 2.33 3.81 -1.20
C THR A 167 2.88 4.07 0.19
N GLY A 168 2.52 5.20 0.78
CA GLY A 168 2.86 5.54 2.16
C GLY A 168 1.76 5.19 3.16
N ASP A 169 0.61 4.73 2.68
CA ASP A 169 -0.64 4.61 3.46
C ASP A 169 -1.23 3.19 3.41
N HIS A 170 -0.37 2.19 3.19
CA HIS A 170 -0.72 0.78 3.14
C HIS A 170 -1.73 0.46 2.04
N TYR A 171 -1.33 0.79 0.81
CA TYR A 171 -2.05 0.54 -0.45
C TYR A 171 -3.37 1.31 -0.62
N LYS A 172 -3.63 2.37 0.16
CA LYS A 172 -4.85 3.19 -0.04
C LYS A 172 -4.70 4.15 -1.20
N SER A 173 -3.50 4.68 -1.41
CA SER A 173 -3.15 5.52 -2.55
C SER A 173 -1.75 5.19 -3.06
N PHE A 174 -1.51 5.56 -4.32
CA PHE A 174 -0.25 5.32 -5.01
C PHE A 174 0.27 6.57 -5.69
N GLU A 175 1.58 6.78 -5.56
CA GLU A 175 2.36 7.80 -6.24
C GLU A 175 3.22 7.09 -7.29
N ARG A 176 3.18 7.53 -8.56
CA ARG A 176 4.07 6.99 -9.58
C ARG A 176 5.44 7.68 -9.45
N LEU A 177 6.49 6.87 -9.34
CA LEU A 177 7.88 7.33 -9.29
C LEU A 177 8.57 7.16 -10.64
N TYR A 178 8.30 6.04 -11.34
CA TYR A 178 8.83 5.73 -12.67
C TYR A 178 7.72 5.15 -13.57
#